data_AF-A0A1B6IT09-F1
#
_entry.id   AF-A0A1B6IT09-F1
#
_cell.length_a   1.000
_cell.length_b   1.000
_cell.length_c   1.000
_cell.angle_alpha   90.00
_cell.angle_beta   90.00
_cell.angle_gamma   90.00
#
_symmetry.space_group_name_H-M   'P 1'
#
loop_
_entity.id
_entity.type
_entity.pdbx_description
1 polymer ?
#
loop_
_entity_poly.entity_id
_entity_poly.type
_entity_poly.pdbx_seq_one_letter_code
_entity_poly.pdbx_strand_id
1 'polypeptide(L)'
;MESIKVSQSKRTKEGPKQYPSNAVVDDPFRDAAIHFGAHLQLKGLLQNEKKNFGCIERTVLFDEFTNHYQPQYCSQLVRKDLLAKLIKYRVLKRPFKDFSTLRIVKHPNPNEVKAPTKVTLSRWYVHQSGVLRDRLVRSEVITEASCRLCNVSFFNEDSKQQHIESDIHKLKLLYRENRSSFKSSVEGAKISIIDANDESEVVLRCGETKTITVKVTLDSSYTTANIYKIVELSEVNIDVTEFHNDMPIEVKVSAMFPEPGAYIFPLAAKVTPAQVCLLKDLVFWVESELMDQLAPVSKYVKKKNIIKEMEGAILTAEELKRGSSGLDNVEPLKPHNVLNVYNKLLLKKLETFENMSSHEEIILKNILGLLCGQMSYREAVSHIGQTKTPYIGTLNAPSYSERFALLLDLEELQLQHQIKNYDMCNQTLKPSATNFFLKVPDLSEGRPSVSRSNKIHVRLQQDTTVTYEGIIHEVKEDGLVLGFHKKFKEEYTKLTDSGLKPKVDVRFTVNRFPILNMHRALSLVSKHQAFSILFPELSEPDPAPNT
;
A
#
# COMPACT_ATOMS: atom_id res chain seq x y z
N MET A 1 66.18 -8.16 7.78
CA MET A 1 65.38 -6.94 7.53
C MET A 1 64.43 -6.79 8.70
N GLU A 2 64.95 -6.35 9.83
CA GLU A 2 64.93 -4.94 10.26
C GLU A 2 63.53 -4.48 10.64
N SER A 3 63.33 -4.52 11.96
CA SER A 3 62.34 -3.84 12.77
C SER A 3 62.25 -2.34 12.50
N ILE A 4 61.03 -1.80 12.36
CA ILE A 4 60.75 -0.37 12.60
C ILE A 4 59.53 -0.22 13.49
N LYS A 5 59.77 0.43 14.63
CA LYS A 5 58.82 0.82 15.68
C LYS A 5 57.85 1.89 15.17
N VAL A 6 56.57 1.76 15.51
CA VAL A 6 55.58 2.84 15.41
C VAL A 6 55.71 3.75 16.63
N SER A 7 56.21 4.97 16.42
CA SER A 7 56.25 6.04 17.42
C SER A 7 54.94 6.85 17.42
N GLN A 8 54.41 7.04 18.62
CA GLN A 8 53.27 7.91 18.93
C GLN A 8 53.59 9.39 18.62
N SER A 9 52.62 10.12 18.07
CA SER A 9 52.61 11.58 18.03
C SER A 9 51.28 12.12 18.59
N LYS A 10 51.37 12.72 19.77
CA LYS A 10 50.33 13.54 20.42
C LYS A 10 50.03 14.78 19.57
N ARG A 11 48.74 15.14 19.44
CA ARG A 11 48.32 16.53 19.11
C ARG A 11 47.23 17.02 20.07
N THR A 12 47.72 17.82 21.01
CA THR A 12 47.23 19.12 21.52
C THR A 12 45.75 19.49 21.41
N LYS A 13 45.24 19.95 22.57
CA LYS A 13 43.97 20.66 22.80
C LYS A 13 43.89 21.96 21.98
N GLU A 14 42.78 22.18 21.29
CA GLU A 14 42.32 23.51 20.86
C GLU A 14 40.92 23.76 21.44
N GLY A 15 40.74 24.96 22.02
CA GLY A 15 39.49 25.47 22.58
C GLY A 15 38.45 25.87 21.53
N PRO A 16 37.29 26.42 21.96
CA PRO A 16 36.05 26.35 21.21
C PRO A 16 36.00 27.37 20.07
N LYS A 17 35.77 26.90 18.84
CA LYS A 17 35.36 27.76 17.71
C LYS A 17 33.85 28.01 17.80
N GLN A 18 33.48 29.28 17.98
CA GLN A 18 32.14 29.80 17.74
C GLN A 18 31.90 30.04 16.24
N TYR A 19 30.61 30.25 15.92
CA TYR A 19 29.94 30.67 14.67
C TYR A 19 29.24 29.57 13.85
N PRO A 20 28.09 29.83 13.19
CA PRO A 20 27.06 30.86 13.42
C PRO A 20 25.62 30.30 13.46
N SER A 21 24.69 31.12 13.97
CA SER A 21 23.24 30.94 13.87
C SER A 21 22.75 31.07 12.42
N ASN A 22 22.00 30.07 11.91
CA ASN A 22 20.73 30.26 11.17
C ASN A 22 20.18 28.95 10.58
N ALA A 23 18.84 28.90 10.52
CA ALA A 23 17.94 27.87 9.98
C ALA A 23 17.82 26.57 10.81
N VAL A 24 16.95 26.60 11.83
CA VAL A 24 16.38 25.37 12.40
C VAL A 24 15.48 24.76 11.33
N VAL A 25 16.03 23.81 10.59
CA VAL A 25 15.23 22.82 9.86
C VAL A 25 14.44 22.06 10.94
N ASP A 26 13.12 22.24 10.98
CA ASP A 26 12.27 21.42 11.83
C ASP A 26 12.46 19.96 11.40
N ASP A 27 13.14 19.18 12.25
CA ASP A 27 13.36 17.75 12.06
C ASP A 27 12.21 17.02 12.78
N PRO A 28 11.15 16.61 12.07
CA PRO A 28 9.96 16.05 12.70
C PRO A 28 10.22 14.71 13.43
N PHE A 29 11.34 14.04 13.13
CA PHE A 29 11.78 12.84 13.85
C PHE A 29 12.35 13.18 15.25
N ARG A 30 12.89 14.39 15.42
CA ARG A 30 13.45 14.87 16.69
C ARG A 30 12.36 15.02 17.74
N ASP A 31 11.26 15.68 17.40
CA ASP A 31 10.16 15.93 18.32
C ASP A 31 9.45 14.64 18.70
N ALA A 32 9.24 13.74 17.72
CA ALA A 32 8.68 12.41 17.98
C ALA A 32 9.55 11.57 18.93
N ALA A 33 10.88 11.65 18.81
CA ALA A 33 11.82 10.95 19.69
C ALA A 33 11.80 11.52 21.11
N ILE A 34 11.81 12.84 21.25
CA ILE A 34 11.77 13.52 22.56
C ILE A 34 10.44 13.24 23.26
N HIS A 35 9.32 13.32 22.53
CA HIS A 35 8.00 12.99 23.06
C HIS A 35 7.89 11.52 23.48
N PHE A 36 8.53 10.58 22.75
CA PHE A 36 8.54 9.18 23.16
C PHE A 36 9.31 8.96 24.46
N GLY A 37 10.45 9.62 24.62
CA GLY A 37 11.21 9.60 25.87
C GLY A 37 10.41 10.14 27.06
N ALA A 38 9.70 11.26 26.86
CA ALA A 38 8.83 11.85 27.87
C ALA A 38 7.63 10.93 28.20
N HIS A 39 7.03 10.29 27.20
CA HIS A 39 5.94 9.33 27.38
C HIS A 39 6.38 8.14 28.26
N LEU A 40 7.54 7.54 27.99
CA LEU A 40 8.09 6.46 28.81
C LEU A 40 8.33 6.89 30.27
N GLN A 41 8.76 8.13 30.48
CA GLN A 41 8.96 8.72 31.81
C GLN A 41 7.63 8.93 32.54
N LEU A 42 6.60 9.43 31.87
CA LEU A 42 5.27 9.67 32.45
C LEU A 42 4.51 8.38 32.77
N LYS A 43 4.71 7.33 31.97
CA LYS A 43 4.15 6.00 32.22
C LYS A 43 4.82 5.23 33.36
N GLY A 44 5.93 5.74 33.91
CA GLY A 44 6.63 5.10 35.04
C GLY A 44 7.37 3.81 34.66
N LEU A 45 7.70 3.59 33.39
CA LEU A 45 8.36 2.37 32.90
C LEU A 45 9.89 2.35 33.12
N LEU A 46 10.43 3.37 33.77
CA LEU A 46 11.87 3.54 33.99
C LEU A 46 12.27 3.02 35.38
N GLN A 47 13.18 2.05 35.42
CA GLN A 47 13.76 1.45 36.63
C GLN A 47 15.12 2.08 36.99
N ASN A 48 15.58 1.92 38.23
CA ASN A 48 16.88 2.43 38.73
C ASN A 48 17.09 3.94 38.48
N GLU A 49 16.20 4.74 39.04
CA GLU A 49 16.12 6.17 38.77
C GLU A 49 17.29 6.97 39.37
N LYS A 50 18.19 7.46 38.51
CA LYS A 50 19.10 8.57 38.86
C LYS A 50 18.47 9.88 38.40
N LYS A 51 18.86 11.01 39.01
CA LYS A 51 18.30 12.36 38.70
C LYS A 51 18.16 12.66 37.20
N ASN A 52 19.05 12.13 36.34
CA ASN A 52 19.09 12.45 34.91
C ASN A 52 18.79 11.26 33.97
N PHE A 53 18.68 10.02 34.48
CA PHE A 53 18.53 8.81 33.64
C PHE A 53 17.64 7.76 34.30
N GLY A 54 16.94 7.00 33.48
CA GLY A 54 16.23 5.78 33.86
C GLY A 54 16.66 4.59 33.00
N CYS A 55 16.56 3.38 33.54
CA CYS A 55 16.83 2.15 32.82
C CYS A 55 15.51 1.49 32.37
N ILE A 56 15.48 0.92 31.18
CA ILE A 56 14.34 0.16 30.67
C ILE A 56 14.84 -1.09 29.96
N GLU A 57 14.13 -2.20 30.10
CA GLU A 57 14.43 -3.39 29.32
C GLU A 57 14.14 -3.15 27.84
N ARG A 58 14.98 -3.74 26.98
CA ARG A 58 14.86 -3.58 25.54
C ARG A 58 13.51 -4.07 25.02
N THR A 59 13.05 -5.23 25.49
CA THR A 59 11.75 -5.82 25.15
C THR A 59 10.60 -4.88 25.51
N VAL A 60 10.56 -4.42 26.76
CA VAL A 60 9.53 -3.50 27.28
C VAL A 60 9.49 -2.18 26.50
N LEU A 61 10.66 -1.59 26.17
CA LEU A 61 10.71 -0.37 25.35
C LEU A 61 10.07 -0.57 23.98
N PHE A 62 10.39 -1.70 23.34
CA PHE A 62 9.91 -2.03 22.01
C PHE A 62 8.42 -2.39 22.01
N ASP A 63 7.94 -3.07 23.04
CA ASP A 63 6.53 -3.43 23.19
C ASP A 63 5.68 -2.20 23.47
N GLU A 64 6.13 -1.29 24.34
CA GLU A 64 5.43 -0.03 24.59
C GLU A 64 5.42 0.88 23.35
N PHE A 65 6.53 0.92 22.62
CA PHE A 65 6.62 1.67 21.37
C PHE A 65 5.61 1.15 20.34
N THR A 66 5.60 -0.16 20.08
CA THR A 66 4.80 -0.77 19.02
C THR A 66 3.32 -0.85 19.37
N ASN A 67 2.97 -1.19 20.61
CA ASN A 67 1.58 -1.49 20.99
C ASN A 67 0.81 -0.27 21.51
N HIS A 68 1.49 0.74 22.07
CA HIS A 68 0.81 1.86 22.74
C HIS A 68 1.17 3.22 22.12
N TYR A 69 2.46 3.51 21.93
CA TYR A 69 2.89 4.84 21.52
C TYR A 69 2.71 5.10 20.01
N GLN A 70 3.17 4.18 19.16
CA GLN A 70 3.10 4.33 17.71
C GLN A 70 1.64 4.43 17.19
N PRO A 71 0.67 3.62 17.69
CA PRO A 71 -0.74 3.74 17.29
C PRO A 71 -1.38 5.07 17.72
N GLN A 72 -1.06 5.58 18.90
CA GLN A 72 -1.71 6.77 19.46
C GLN A 72 -1.26 8.07 18.78
N TYR A 73 0.02 8.16 18.42
CA TYR A 73 0.63 9.40 17.94
C TYR A 73 1.02 9.39 16.46
N CYS A 74 0.81 8.27 15.75
CA CYS A 74 1.16 8.10 14.33
C CYS A 74 2.59 8.62 14.03
N SER A 75 3.53 8.28 14.91
CA SER A 75 4.86 8.90 14.92
C SER A 75 5.68 8.52 13.68
N GLN A 76 6.56 9.41 13.22
CA GLN A 76 7.52 9.13 12.15
C GLN A 76 8.66 8.16 12.55
N LEU A 77 8.66 7.69 13.80
CA LEU A 77 9.64 6.71 14.29
C LEU A 77 9.25 5.31 13.82
N VAL A 78 10.24 4.50 13.44
CA VAL A 78 10.02 3.12 12.98
C VAL A 78 10.80 2.18 13.89
N ARG A 79 10.24 1.00 14.20
CA ARG A 79 10.88 0.01 15.08
C ARG A 79 12.33 -0.32 14.67
N LYS A 80 12.59 -0.45 13.36
CA LYS A 80 13.90 -0.80 12.79
C LYS A 80 15.00 0.20 13.13
N ASP A 81 14.69 1.50 13.15
CA ASP A 81 15.67 2.57 13.40
C ASP A 81 15.46 3.30 14.72
N LEU A 82 14.49 2.86 15.53
CA LEU A 82 14.11 3.46 16.81
C LEU A 82 15.33 3.73 17.70
N LEU A 83 16.16 2.72 17.97
CA LEU A 83 17.34 2.90 18.83
C LEU A 83 18.34 3.88 18.23
N ALA A 84 18.58 3.82 16.92
CA ALA A 84 19.49 4.72 16.24
C ALA A 84 19.01 6.17 16.31
N LYS A 85 17.71 6.40 16.09
CA LYS A 85 17.07 7.71 16.21
C LYS A 85 17.07 8.22 17.65
N LEU A 86 16.71 7.38 18.63
CA LEU A 86 16.76 7.77 20.04
C LEU A 86 18.19 8.13 20.50
N ILE A 87 19.21 7.44 20.00
CA ILE A 87 20.62 7.78 20.24
C ILE A 87 20.99 9.10 19.54
N LYS A 88 20.60 9.27 18.27
CA LYS A 88 20.84 10.48 17.48
C LYS A 88 20.28 11.73 18.19
N TYR A 89 19.06 11.63 18.71
CA TYR A 89 18.36 12.73 19.39
C TYR A 89 18.60 12.79 20.90
N ARG A 90 19.59 12.05 21.43
CA ARG A 90 20.01 12.06 22.84
C ARG A 90 18.93 11.64 23.85
N VAL A 91 17.91 10.91 23.41
CA VAL A 91 16.88 10.31 24.27
C VAL A 91 17.38 8.99 24.86
N LEU A 92 18.22 8.27 24.13
CA LEU A 92 18.86 7.03 24.56
C LEU A 92 20.38 7.20 24.60
N LYS A 93 21.03 6.81 25.70
CA LYS A 93 22.50 6.72 25.75
C LYS A 93 22.98 5.53 24.94
N ARG A 94 24.15 5.67 24.29
CA ARG A 94 24.79 4.56 23.59
C ARG A 94 24.97 3.37 24.55
N PRO A 95 24.42 2.18 24.24
CA PRO A 95 24.57 1.00 25.08
C PRO A 95 26.03 0.54 25.13
N PHE A 96 26.45 -0.02 26.26
CA PHE A 96 27.69 -0.80 26.37
C PHE A 96 27.41 -2.27 25.95
N LYS A 97 28.42 -3.15 25.98
CA LYS A 97 28.40 -4.52 25.39
C LYS A 97 27.11 -5.34 25.60
N ASP A 98 26.37 -5.11 26.68
CA ASP A 98 25.07 -5.74 26.94
C ASP A 98 23.90 -4.85 26.51
N PHE A 99 23.08 -5.37 25.58
CA PHE A 99 21.93 -4.67 24.97
C PHE A 99 20.58 -5.00 25.62
N SER A 100 20.58 -5.74 26.74
CA SER A 100 19.36 -6.15 27.45
C SER A 100 18.69 -4.97 28.17
N THR A 101 19.48 -4.07 28.75
CA THR A 101 19.01 -2.89 29.48
C THR A 101 19.50 -1.59 28.83
N LEU A 102 18.57 -0.67 28.60
CA LEU A 102 18.76 0.58 27.88
C LEU A 102 18.64 1.77 28.83
N ARG A 103 19.50 2.78 28.66
CA ARG A 103 19.52 3.99 29.52
C ARG A 103 18.87 5.18 28.82
N ILE A 104 17.65 5.51 29.22
CA ILE A 104 16.87 6.65 28.73
C ILE A 104 17.23 7.91 29.51
N VAL A 105 17.38 9.02 28.79
CA VAL A 105 17.64 10.36 29.36
C VAL A 105 16.30 10.97 29.77
N LYS A 106 16.16 11.37 31.04
CA LYS A 106 14.93 12.00 31.53
C LYS A 106 14.80 13.40 30.93
N HIS A 107 13.60 13.74 30.46
CA HIS A 107 13.30 15.10 30.04
C HIS A 107 13.05 15.97 31.29
N PRO A 108 13.60 17.19 31.37
CA PRO A 108 13.44 18.05 32.56
C PRO A 108 11.98 18.39 32.84
N ASN A 109 11.20 18.69 31.79
CA ASN A 109 9.77 18.97 31.87
C ASN A 109 9.00 18.01 30.94
N PRO A 110 8.67 16.78 31.35
CA PRO A 110 8.04 15.80 30.47
C PRO A 110 6.60 16.19 30.08
N ASN A 111 5.88 16.93 30.93
CA ASN A 111 4.51 17.39 30.68
C ASN A 111 4.40 18.52 29.64
N GLU A 112 5.50 19.21 29.35
CA GLU A 112 5.54 20.35 28.41
C GLU A 112 5.98 19.94 27.01
N VAL A 113 6.30 18.66 26.79
CA VAL A 113 6.72 18.16 25.48
C VAL A 113 5.50 18.06 24.58
N LYS A 114 5.48 18.86 23.51
CA LYS A 114 4.40 18.85 22.52
C LYS A 114 4.36 17.49 21.81
N ALA A 115 3.15 16.97 21.62
CA ALA A 115 2.94 15.80 20.79
C ALA A 115 3.42 16.09 19.36
N PRO A 116 4.07 15.12 18.70
CA PRO A 116 4.49 15.30 17.31
C PRO A 116 3.26 15.55 16.43
N THR A 117 3.42 16.36 15.39
CA THR A 117 2.38 16.58 14.39
C THR A 117 1.98 15.23 13.80
N LYS A 118 0.71 14.83 13.94
CA LYS A 118 0.21 13.58 13.34
C LYS A 118 0.46 13.63 11.83
N VAL A 119 1.34 12.76 11.35
CA VAL A 119 1.52 12.56 9.92
C VAL A 119 0.39 11.66 9.44
N THR A 120 -0.43 12.16 8.52
CA THR A 120 -1.35 11.30 7.76
C THR A 120 -0.50 10.42 6.84
N LEU A 121 -0.15 9.24 7.33
CA LEU A 121 0.55 8.21 6.55
C LEU A 121 -0.43 7.71 5.47
N SER A 122 -0.30 8.18 4.22
CA SER A 122 -1.04 7.55 3.12
C SER A 122 -0.42 6.19 2.81
N ARG A 123 -1.16 5.16 3.20
CA ARG A 123 -0.84 3.77 2.93
C ARG A 123 -1.60 3.32 1.68
N TRP A 124 -0.98 2.41 0.94
CA TRP A 124 -1.50 1.92 -0.32
C TRP A 124 -2.34 0.70 -0.06
N TYR A 125 -3.62 0.76 -0.42
CA TYR A 125 -4.54 -0.34 -0.23
C TYR A 125 -5.23 -0.67 -1.54
N VAL A 126 -5.55 -1.95 -1.72
CA VAL A 126 -6.39 -2.39 -2.84
C VAL A 126 -7.78 -1.79 -2.64
N HIS A 127 -8.16 -0.87 -3.53
CA HIS A 127 -9.40 -0.12 -3.43
C HIS A 127 -10.57 -1.03 -3.84
N GLN A 128 -11.51 -1.30 -2.92
CA GLN A 128 -12.72 -2.08 -3.20
C GLN A 128 -13.64 -1.48 -4.29
N SER A 129 -13.41 -0.25 -4.77
CA SER A 129 -14.25 0.33 -5.82
C SER A 129 -14.16 -0.42 -7.14
N GLY A 130 -13.05 -1.12 -7.40
CA GLY A 130 -12.92 -1.99 -8.57
C GLY A 130 -13.86 -3.19 -8.49
N VAL A 131 -14.03 -3.79 -7.30
CA VAL A 131 -14.96 -4.90 -7.04
C VAL A 131 -16.42 -4.43 -7.15
N LEU A 132 -16.70 -3.20 -6.70
CA LEU A 132 -18.04 -2.60 -6.74
C LEU A 132 -18.42 -2.02 -8.11
N ARG A 133 -17.44 -1.85 -9.03
CA ARG A 133 -17.65 -1.35 -10.40
C ARG A 133 -17.28 -2.44 -11.39
N ASP A 134 -18.02 -3.54 -11.37
CA ASP A 134 -17.90 -4.54 -12.43
C ASP A 134 -18.43 -3.95 -13.75
N ARG A 135 -17.54 -3.33 -14.52
CA ARG A 135 -17.82 -2.78 -15.85
C ARG A 135 -17.94 -3.87 -16.92
N LEU A 136 -17.55 -5.12 -16.60
CA LEU A 136 -17.46 -6.22 -17.56
C LEU A 136 -18.75 -7.05 -17.64
N VAL A 137 -19.67 -6.92 -16.70
CA VAL A 137 -20.97 -7.59 -16.75
C VAL A 137 -22.04 -6.64 -17.30
N ARG A 138 -22.20 -6.64 -18.63
CA ARG A 138 -23.35 -6.02 -19.33
C ARG A 138 -24.64 -6.87 -19.25
N SER A 139 -24.65 -7.98 -18.51
CA SER A 139 -25.84 -8.85 -18.43
C SER A 139 -26.96 -8.23 -17.59
N GLU A 140 -28.19 -8.57 -17.93
CA GLU A 140 -29.41 -8.24 -17.18
C GLU A 140 -29.22 -8.49 -15.67
N VAL A 141 -29.48 -7.44 -14.88
CA VAL A 141 -29.29 -7.42 -13.43
C VAL A 141 -30.32 -8.28 -12.69
N ILE A 142 -31.49 -8.41 -13.32
CA ILE A 142 -32.66 -9.14 -12.85
C ILE A 142 -32.87 -10.27 -13.85
N THR A 143 -32.95 -11.50 -13.34
CA THR A 143 -33.42 -12.66 -14.09
C THR A 143 -34.84 -13.00 -13.64
N GLU A 144 -35.50 -13.96 -14.31
CA GLU A 144 -36.82 -14.44 -13.90
C GLU A 144 -36.82 -15.02 -12.47
N ALA A 145 -35.70 -15.59 -12.02
CA ALA A 145 -35.60 -16.29 -10.73
C ALA A 145 -34.89 -15.51 -9.62
N SER A 146 -34.09 -14.49 -9.94
CA SER A 146 -33.34 -13.73 -8.92
C SER A 146 -32.79 -12.38 -9.37
N CYS A 147 -32.49 -11.51 -8.41
CA CYS A 147 -31.71 -10.29 -8.61
C CYS A 147 -30.24 -10.51 -8.21
N ARG A 148 -29.33 -10.38 -9.19
CA ARG A 148 -27.88 -10.51 -8.98
C ARG A 148 -27.26 -9.34 -8.21
N LEU A 149 -27.88 -8.15 -8.28
CA LEU A 149 -27.40 -6.95 -7.58
C LEU A 149 -27.70 -6.98 -6.09
N CYS A 150 -28.82 -7.61 -5.71
CA CYS A 150 -29.28 -7.64 -4.33
C CYS A 150 -29.12 -9.01 -3.67
N ASN A 151 -28.73 -10.04 -4.42
CA ASN A 151 -28.67 -11.43 -3.99
C ASN A 151 -30.01 -11.93 -3.39
N VAL A 152 -31.11 -11.63 -4.09
CA VAL A 152 -32.47 -12.01 -3.68
C VAL A 152 -33.06 -12.96 -4.71
N SER A 153 -33.58 -14.11 -4.29
CA SER A 153 -34.37 -15.03 -5.11
C SER A 153 -35.85 -14.63 -5.12
N PHE A 154 -36.49 -14.77 -6.26
CA PHE A 154 -37.93 -14.51 -6.41
C PHE A 154 -38.72 -15.81 -6.32
N PHE A 155 -39.84 -15.77 -5.62
CA PHE A 155 -40.75 -16.92 -5.48
C PHE A 155 -41.92 -16.83 -6.47
N ASN A 156 -42.25 -15.62 -6.94
CA ASN A 156 -43.28 -15.30 -7.92
C ASN A 156 -43.00 -13.93 -8.60
N GLU A 157 -43.70 -13.63 -9.69
CA GLU A 157 -43.57 -12.33 -10.38
C GLU A 157 -43.94 -11.13 -9.48
N ASP A 158 -44.85 -11.30 -8.51
CA ASP A 158 -45.17 -10.24 -7.54
C ASP A 158 -43.98 -9.90 -6.63
N SER A 159 -43.24 -10.91 -6.14
CA SER A 159 -42.03 -10.71 -5.32
C SER A 159 -40.92 -10.04 -6.10
N LYS A 160 -40.84 -10.32 -7.41
CA LYS A 160 -39.93 -9.65 -8.33
C LYS A 160 -40.33 -8.19 -8.52
N GLN A 161 -41.60 -7.89 -8.74
CA GLN A 161 -42.07 -6.52 -8.90
C GLN A 161 -41.89 -5.70 -7.61
N GLN A 162 -42.24 -6.27 -6.44
CA GLN A 162 -41.99 -5.65 -5.13
C GLN A 162 -40.50 -5.39 -4.90
N HIS A 163 -39.63 -6.32 -5.32
CA HIS A 163 -38.18 -6.14 -5.22
C HIS A 163 -37.68 -4.99 -6.11
N ILE A 164 -38.12 -4.93 -7.38
CA ILE A 164 -37.77 -3.87 -8.33
C ILE A 164 -38.22 -2.50 -7.81
N GLU A 165 -39.38 -2.46 -7.17
CA GLU A 165 -39.94 -1.23 -6.62
C GLU A 165 -39.30 -0.80 -5.30
N SER A 166 -38.60 -1.71 -4.62
CA SER A 166 -37.93 -1.44 -3.34
C SER A 166 -36.86 -0.35 -3.44
N ASP A 167 -36.80 0.48 -2.40
CA ASP A 167 -35.81 1.57 -2.34
C ASP A 167 -34.37 1.06 -2.33
N ILE A 168 -34.11 -0.10 -1.71
CA ILE A 168 -32.79 -0.73 -1.68
C ILE A 168 -32.32 -1.11 -3.10
N HIS A 169 -33.18 -1.73 -3.90
CA HIS A 169 -32.84 -2.12 -5.27
C HIS A 169 -32.53 -0.90 -6.13
N LYS A 170 -33.42 0.10 -6.11
CA LYS A 170 -33.27 1.37 -6.86
C LYS A 170 -31.98 2.10 -6.48
N LEU A 171 -31.66 2.17 -5.18
CA LEU A 171 -30.44 2.82 -4.69
C LEU A 171 -29.17 2.06 -5.10
N LYS A 172 -29.15 0.73 -4.99
CA LYS A 172 -28.01 -0.09 -5.44
C LYS A 172 -27.80 0.06 -6.96
N LEU A 173 -28.86 0.14 -7.74
CA LEU A 173 -28.80 0.30 -9.20
C LEU A 173 -28.26 1.69 -9.58
N LEU A 174 -28.81 2.75 -8.95
CA LEU A 174 -28.32 4.13 -9.11
C LEU A 174 -26.85 4.27 -8.73
N TYR A 175 -26.42 3.61 -7.65
CA TYR A 175 -25.02 3.61 -7.22
C TYR A 175 -24.09 2.95 -8.23
N ARG A 176 -24.53 1.87 -8.87
CA ARG A 176 -23.78 1.16 -9.92
C ARG A 176 -23.69 1.97 -11.21
N GLU A 177 -24.80 2.55 -11.66
CA GLU A 177 -24.91 3.19 -12.97
C GLU A 177 -24.48 4.67 -12.97
N ASN A 178 -24.90 5.43 -11.95
CA ASN A 178 -24.69 6.87 -11.90
C ASN A 178 -24.45 7.37 -10.48
N ARG A 179 -23.31 6.97 -9.89
CA ARG A 179 -22.88 7.41 -8.55
C ARG A 179 -22.84 8.94 -8.38
N SER A 180 -22.63 9.70 -9.46
CA SER A 180 -22.66 11.18 -9.43
C SER A 180 -24.04 11.78 -9.15
N SER A 181 -25.11 10.98 -9.22
CA SER A 181 -26.47 11.43 -8.84
C SER A 181 -26.65 11.61 -7.34
N PHE A 182 -25.82 10.96 -6.51
CA PHE A 182 -25.86 11.14 -5.06
C PHE A 182 -25.18 12.44 -4.65
N LYS A 183 -25.81 13.17 -3.71
CA LYS A 183 -25.25 14.39 -3.15
C LYS A 183 -24.63 14.09 -1.78
N SER A 184 -23.47 14.70 -1.48
CA SER A 184 -22.84 14.58 -0.15
C SER A 184 -23.58 15.39 0.92
N SER A 185 -24.21 16.49 0.48
CA SER A 185 -25.04 17.37 1.29
C SER A 185 -25.96 18.16 0.38
N VAL A 186 -27.13 18.55 0.88
CA VAL A 186 -28.09 19.45 0.24
C VAL A 186 -28.47 20.51 1.26
N GLU A 187 -28.90 21.69 0.80
CA GLU A 187 -29.42 22.73 1.69
C GLU A 187 -30.48 22.11 2.62
N GLY A 188 -30.15 22.07 3.92
CA GLY A 188 -30.95 21.47 4.97
C GLY A 188 -30.93 19.95 5.15
N ALA A 189 -30.06 19.20 4.48
CA ALA A 189 -29.85 17.78 4.78
C ALA A 189 -28.38 17.35 4.60
N LYS A 190 -27.77 16.77 5.65
CA LYS A 190 -26.37 16.34 5.64
C LYS A 190 -26.15 15.06 6.44
N ILE A 191 -25.28 14.18 5.94
CA ILE A 191 -24.72 13.06 6.70
C ILE A 191 -23.33 13.49 7.21
N SER A 192 -23.14 13.48 8.53
CA SER A 192 -21.90 13.87 9.21
C SER A 192 -21.42 12.78 10.16
N ILE A 193 -20.14 12.78 10.51
CA ILE A 193 -19.54 11.80 11.44
C ILE A 193 -19.15 12.54 12.72
N ILE A 194 -19.73 12.16 13.86
CA ILE A 194 -19.55 12.87 15.15
C ILE A 194 -18.14 12.62 15.69
N ASP A 195 -17.70 11.36 15.70
CA ASP A 195 -16.48 10.94 16.41
C ASP A 195 -15.17 11.30 15.68
N ALA A 196 -15.25 11.85 14.47
CA ALA A 196 -14.11 12.05 13.57
C ALA A 196 -14.02 13.46 12.95
N ASN A 197 -14.62 14.50 13.55
CA ASN A 197 -14.65 15.85 12.95
C ASN A 197 -15.18 15.84 11.49
N ASP A 198 -16.15 14.99 11.17
CA ASP A 198 -16.68 14.76 9.82
C ASP A 198 -15.70 14.15 8.79
N GLU A 199 -14.52 13.70 9.22
CA GLU A 199 -13.61 12.90 8.40
C GLU A 199 -14.24 11.53 8.11
N SER A 200 -14.43 11.24 6.83
CA SER A 200 -14.92 9.95 6.31
C SER A 200 -13.94 8.78 6.54
N GLU A 201 -12.73 9.06 7.01
CA GLU A 201 -11.64 8.11 7.10
C GLU A 201 -11.45 7.63 8.54
N VAL A 202 -11.41 6.32 8.71
CA VAL A 202 -11.35 5.65 10.00
C VAL A 202 -10.16 4.72 10.00
N VAL A 203 -9.22 4.94 10.92
CA VAL A 203 -8.09 4.02 11.09
C VAL A 203 -8.40 3.00 12.19
N LEU A 204 -8.09 1.73 11.91
CA LEU A 204 -8.31 0.53 12.73
C LEU A 204 -7.10 -0.40 12.70
N ARG A 205 -6.86 -1.17 13.76
CA ARG A 205 -5.97 -2.34 13.70
C ARG A 205 -6.71 -3.60 13.25
N CYS A 206 -5.99 -4.54 12.64
CA CYS A 206 -6.53 -5.85 12.30
C CYS A 206 -7.08 -6.52 13.56
N GLY A 207 -8.35 -6.95 13.52
CA GLY A 207 -9.06 -7.55 14.65
C GLY A 207 -9.57 -6.55 15.71
N GLU A 208 -9.31 -5.25 15.56
CA GLU A 208 -9.86 -4.22 16.45
C GLU A 208 -11.32 -3.91 16.07
N THR A 209 -12.19 -3.89 17.07
CA THR A 209 -13.57 -3.42 16.91
C THR A 209 -13.62 -1.93 17.23
N LYS A 210 -14.15 -1.13 16.30
CA LYS A 210 -14.41 0.29 16.53
C LYS A 210 -15.83 0.65 16.15
N THR A 211 -16.46 1.43 17.00
CA THR A 211 -17.80 1.97 16.79
C THR A 211 -17.72 3.46 16.51
N ILE A 212 -18.49 3.91 15.51
CA ILE A 212 -18.52 5.30 15.05
C ILE A 212 -19.97 5.73 14.93
N THR A 213 -20.24 6.94 15.37
CA THR A 213 -21.57 7.54 15.31
C THR A 213 -21.67 8.43 14.08
N VAL A 214 -22.52 8.02 13.15
CA VAL A 214 -22.90 8.79 11.97
C VAL A 214 -24.20 9.53 12.26
N LYS A 215 -24.22 10.82 12.03
CA LYS A 215 -25.33 11.72 12.31
C LYS A 215 -25.94 12.23 11.02
N VAL A 216 -27.23 12.02 10.83
CA VAL A 216 -28.01 12.63 9.74
C VAL A 216 -28.76 13.84 10.30
N THR A 217 -28.37 15.02 9.84
CA THR A 217 -29.02 16.29 10.19
C THR A 217 -30.01 16.69 9.11
N LEU A 218 -31.25 16.99 9.51
CA LEU A 218 -32.34 17.44 8.66
C LEU A 218 -32.87 18.77 9.19
N ASP A 219 -33.12 19.73 8.30
CA ASP A 219 -33.81 20.98 8.60
C ASP A 219 -35.34 20.78 8.54
N SER A 220 -36.10 21.81 8.94
CA SER A 220 -37.56 21.80 9.01
C SER A 220 -38.28 21.55 7.67
N SER A 221 -37.56 21.54 6.54
CA SER A 221 -38.09 21.20 5.22
C SER A 221 -38.23 19.69 4.97
N TYR A 222 -37.71 18.84 5.87
CA TYR A 222 -37.67 17.39 5.72
C TYR A 222 -38.35 16.68 6.88
N THR A 223 -39.07 15.59 6.59
CA THR A 223 -39.90 14.88 7.57
C THR A 223 -39.26 13.59 8.08
N THR A 224 -38.65 12.80 7.20
CA THR A 224 -37.98 11.55 7.59
C THR A 224 -36.75 11.29 6.72
N ALA A 225 -35.79 10.54 7.24
CA ALA A 225 -34.72 9.95 6.45
C ALA A 225 -34.57 8.45 6.76
N ASN A 226 -34.54 7.66 5.70
CA ASN A 226 -34.30 6.22 5.77
C ASN A 226 -32.87 5.92 5.33
N ILE A 227 -32.16 5.11 6.11
CA ILE A 227 -30.75 4.80 5.91
C ILE A 227 -30.61 3.39 5.34
N TYR A 228 -29.84 3.26 4.27
CA TYR A 228 -29.70 2.02 3.51
C TYR A 228 -28.23 1.61 3.38
N LYS A 229 -27.98 0.32 3.56
CA LYS A 229 -26.70 -0.32 3.26
C LYS A 229 -26.63 -0.62 1.76
N ILE A 230 -25.84 0.15 1.02
CA ILE A 230 -25.65 -0.10 -0.42
C ILE A 230 -24.74 -1.33 -0.64
N VAL A 231 -23.73 -1.48 0.21
CA VAL A 231 -22.80 -2.62 0.18
C VAL A 231 -22.94 -3.40 1.46
N GLU A 232 -22.98 -4.71 1.35
CA GLU A 232 -22.99 -5.62 2.48
C GLU A 232 -21.55 -6.00 2.80
N LEU A 233 -21.07 -5.59 3.97
CA LEU A 233 -19.79 -6.01 4.54
C LEU A 233 -20.12 -6.77 5.81
N SER A 234 -19.78 -8.07 5.85
CA SER A 234 -20.01 -8.93 7.02
C SER A 234 -19.27 -8.46 8.27
N GLU A 235 -18.23 -7.67 8.07
CA GLU A 235 -17.34 -7.06 9.05
C GLU A 235 -17.90 -5.77 9.65
N VAL A 236 -19.03 -5.26 9.13
CA VAL A 236 -19.64 -3.98 9.54
C VAL A 236 -21.08 -4.18 10.01
N ASN A 237 -21.30 -3.95 11.30
CA ASN A 237 -22.60 -3.92 11.92
C ASN A 237 -23.11 -2.48 12.05
N ILE A 238 -24.42 -2.31 11.91
CA ILE A 238 -25.08 -1.02 12.05
C ILE A 238 -26.24 -1.16 12.99
N ASP A 239 -26.22 -0.35 14.04
CA ASP A 239 -27.31 -0.20 14.98
C ASP A 239 -27.96 1.17 14.72
N VAL A 240 -29.20 1.15 14.25
CA VAL A 240 -30.00 2.36 14.05
C VAL A 240 -30.78 2.60 15.33
N THR A 241 -30.56 3.76 15.98
CA THR A 241 -31.43 4.19 17.07
C THR A 241 -32.68 4.84 16.48
N GLU A 242 -33.86 4.39 16.90
CA GLU A 242 -35.15 4.88 16.43
C GLU A 242 -35.43 6.34 16.86
N PHE A 243 -36.25 7.01 16.04
CA PHE A 243 -36.58 8.43 16.09
C PHE A 243 -37.33 8.89 17.36
N HIS A 244 -37.03 10.12 17.81
CA HIS A 244 -37.98 11.02 18.47
C HIS A 244 -37.82 12.44 17.89
N ASN A 245 -38.93 13.13 17.64
CA ASN A 245 -38.97 14.46 17.01
C ASN A 245 -38.07 15.47 17.73
N ASP A 246 -37.45 16.36 16.96
CA ASP A 246 -36.47 17.40 17.32
C ASP A 246 -35.01 16.94 17.57
N MET A 247 -34.67 15.68 17.32
CA MET A 247 -33.29 15.18 17.45
C MET A 247 -32.75 14.55 16.15
N PRO A 248 -31.46 14.75 15.84
CA PRO A 248 -30.80 14.19 14.67
C PRO A 248 -30.74 12.66 14.71
N ILE A 249 -30.82 11.99 13.55
CA ILE A 249 -30.70 10.52 13.50
C ILE A 249 -29.25 10.15 13.75
N GLU A 250 -29.02 9.36 14.79
CA GLU A 250 -27.71 8.78 15.07
C GLU A 250 -27.68 7.30 14.64
N VAL A 251 -26.62 6.92 13.97
CA VAL A 251 -26.37 5.56 13.51
C VAL A 251 -25.02 5.13 14.02
N LYS A 252 -25.01 4.08 14.84
CA LYS A 252 -23.77 3.48 15.33
C LYS A 252 -23.30 2.43 14.33
N VAL A 253 -22.15 2.67 13.73
CA VAL A 253 -21.49 1.76 12.80
C VAL A 253 -20.32 1.11 13.53
N SER A 254 -20.46 -0.18 13.84
CA SER A 254 -19.43 -0.99 14.48
C SER A 254 -18.72 -1.83 13.44
N ALA A 255 -17.42 -1.67 13.28
CA ALA A 255 -16.62 -2.41 12.29
C ALA A 255 -15.46 -3.15 12.94
N MET A 256 -15.23 -4.39 12.50
CA MET A 256 -14.08 -5.21 12.88
C MET A 256 -13.61 -5.99 11.66
N PHE A 257 -12.39 -5.70 11.22
CA PHE A 257 -11.82 -6.30 10.02
C PHE A 257 -10.61 -7.18 10.40
N PRO A 258 -10.59 -8.46 9.98
CA PRO A 258 -9.47 -9.35 10.29
C PRO A 258 -8.25 -9.11 9.39
N GLU A 259 -8.44 -8.55 8.19
CA GLU A 259 -7.36 -8.34 7.21
C GLU A 259 -7.02 -6.85 7.08
N PRO A 260 -5.74 -6.51 6.80
CA PRO A 260 -5.36 -5.15 6.49
C PRO A 260 -5.90 -4.74 5.12
N GLY A 261 -6.44 -3.54 4.99
CA GLY A 261 -7.17 -3.14 3.78
C GLY A 261 -7.78 -1.75 3.86
N ALA A 262 -8.31 -1.29 2.73
CA ALA A 262 -9.18 -0.11 2.66
C ALA A 262 -10.58 -0.56 2.27
N TYR A 263 -11.47 -0.55 3.24
CA TYR A 263 -12.84 -1.00 3.08
C TYR A 263 -13.73 0.22 2.94
N ILE A 264 -14.51 0.27 1.87
CA ILE A 264 -15.41 1.40 1.61
C ILE A 264 -16.83 0.94 1.89
N PHE A 265 -17.44 1.62 2.83
CA PHE A 265 -18.79 1.36 3.27
C PHE A 265 -19.68 2.57 2.91
N PRO A 266 -20.34 2.55 1.74
CA PRO A 266 -21.24 3.61 1.30
C PRO A 266 -22.55 3.58 2.09
N LEU A 267 -22.78 4.61 2.89
CA LEU A 267 -24.05 4.88 3.57
C LEU A 267 -24.90 5.81 2.71
N ALA A 268 -26.08 5.34 2.31
CA ALA A 268 -27.06 6.19 1.65
C ALA A 268 -28.23 6.52 2.56
N ALA A 269 -28.69 7.76 2.49
CA ALA A 269 -29.90 8.20 3.16
C ALA A 269 -30.88 8.76 2.12
N LYS A 270 -32.10 8.25 2.10
CA LYS A 270 -33.20 8.79 1.30
C LYS A 270 -34.05 9.69 2.18
N VAL A 271 -34.16 10.96 1.80
CA VAL A 271 -34.86 11.98 2.57
C VAL A 271 -36.21 12.32 1.93
N THR A 272 -37.27 12.42 2.73
CA THR A 272 -38.62 12.82 2.29
C THR A 272 -38.95 14.24 2.75
N PRO A 273 -39.72 15.05 1.99
CA PRO A 273 -40.51 14.71 0.79
C PRO A 273 -39.78 14.83 -0.55
N ALA A 274 -38.60 15.46 -0.61
CA ALA A 274 -37.91 15.75 -1.87
C ALA A 274 -37.33 14.51 -2.60
N GLN A 275 -37.41 13.32 -2.01
CA GLN A 275 -36.83 12.05 -2.49
C GLN A 275 -35.33 12.14 -2.83
N VAL A 276 -34.61 13.03 -2.15
CA VAL A 276 -33.18 13.23 -2.41
C VAL A 276 -32.38 12.12 -1.76
N CYS A 277 -31.42 11.56 -2.50
CA CYS A 277 -30.52 10.51 -2.05
C CYS A 277 -29.16 11.12 -1.67
N LEU A 278 -28.86 11.11 -0.37
CA LEU A 278 -27.56 11.47 0.16
C LEU A 278 -26.64 10.26 0.19
N LEU A 279 -25.35 10.47 0.00
CA LEU A 279 -24.32 9.43 0.09
C LEU A 279 -23.12 9.93 0.89
N LYS A 280 -22.70 9.15 1.88
CA LYS A 280 -21.45 9.34 2.60
C LYS A 280 -20.69 8.01 2.55
N ASP A 281 -19.49 8.05 1.98
CA ASP A 281 -18.58 6.91 2.07
C ASP A 281 -17.87 6.96 3.41
N LEU A 282 -17.95 5.86 4.16
CA LEU A 282 -17.02 5.58 5.25
C LEU A 282 -15.86 4.75 4.68
N VAL A 283 -14.63 5.18 4.96
CA VAL A 283 -13.42 4.48 4.52
C VAL A 283 -12.71 3.96 5.77
N PHE A 284 -12.74 2.64 5.95
CA PHE A 284 -12.02 1.96 7.02
C PHE A 284 -10.63 1.53 6.53
N TRP A 285 -9.60 2.16 7.08
CA TRP A 285 -8.20 1.82 6.91
C TRP A 285 -7.78 0.85 8.01
N VAL A 286 -7.60 -0.42 7.64
CA VAL A 286 -7.26 -1.49 8.58
C VAL A 286 -5.78 -1.79 8.47
N GLU A 287 -5.07 -1.70 9.59
CA GLU A 287 -3.62 -1.73 9.65
C GLU A 287 -3.12 -2.99 10.36
N SER A 288 -2.04 -3.58 9.85
CA SER A 288 -1.28 -4.62 10.55
C SER A 288 0.08 -4.08 11.00
N GLU A 289 0.69 -4.71 12.00
CA GLU A 289 2.06 -4.37 12.43
C GLU A 289 3.08 -4.50 11.29
N LEU A 290 2.84 -5.41 10.35
CA LEU A 290 3.66 -5.56 9.14
C LEU A 290 3.53 -4.35 8.21
N MET A 291 2.32 -3.81 8.04
CA MET A 291 2.09 -2.62 7.20
C MET A 291 2.80 -1.39 7.76
N ASP A 292 2.95 -1.25 9.08
CA ASP A 292 3.73 -0.15 9.67
C ASP A 292 5.22 -0.22 9.32
N GLN A 293 5.75 -1.42 9.15
CA GLN A 293 7.16 -1.63 8.77
C GLN A 293 7.42 -1.40 7.29
N LEU A 294 6.38 -1.56 6.45
CA LEU A 294 6.45 -1.43 5.00
C LEU A 294 5.86 -0.11 4.47
N ALA A 295 5.20 0.67 5.34
CA ALA A 295 4.54 1.92 4.96
C ALA A 295 5.57 2.94 4.44
N PRO A 296 5.21 3.72 3.39
CA PRO A 296 6.04 4.84 2.94
C PRO A 296 6.20 5.88 4.06
N VAL A 297 7.36 6.53 4.08
CA VAL A 297 7.69 7.58 5.06
C VAL A 297 6.90 8.88 4.80
N SER A 298 6.29 9.03 3.61
CA SER A 298 5.56 10.22 3.17
C SER A 298 4.26 9.87 2.41
N LYS A 299 3.39 10.88 2.26
CA LYS A 299 2.06 10.77 1.67
C LYS A 299 2.13 10.64 0.14
N TYR A 300 1.87 9.45 -0.40
CA TYR A 300 1.65 9.32 -1.84
C TYR A 300 0.28 9.90 -2.25
N VAL A 301 0.29 10.94 -3.09
CA VAL A 301 -0.93 11.52 -3.65
C VAL A 301 -1.19 10.93 -5.03
N LYS A 302 -2.16 10.01 -5.10
CA LYS A 302 -2.63 9.46 -6.38
C LYS A 302 -3.15 10.60 -7.26
N LYS A 303 -2.45 10.91 -8.36
CA LYS A 303 -2.94 11.86 -9.35
C LYS A 303 -4.15 11.22 -10.06
N LYS A 304 -5.28 11.92 -10.08
CA LYS A 304 -6.58 11.44 -10.60
C LYS A 304 -6.62 11.27 -12.14
N ASN A 305 -5.50 11.46 -12.84
CA ASN A 305 -5.48 11.38 -14.28
C ASN A 305 -5.29 9.92 -14.69
N ILE A 306 -6.40 9.26 -15.03
CA ILE A 306 -6.39 7.93 -15.61
C ILE A 306 -5.75 8.05 -17.00
N ILE A 307 -4.54 7.52 -17.17
CA ILE A 307 -3.96 7.33 -18.51
C ILE A 307 -4.84 6.34 -19.26
N LYS A 308 -5.38 6.74 -20.42
CA LYS A 308 -6.01 5.80 -21.36
C LYS A 308 -4.98 4.77 -21.77
N GLU A 309 -5.30 3.48 -21.72
CA GLU A 309 -4.42 2.41 -22.18
C GLU A 309 -3.83 2.78 -23.54
N MET A 310 -2.51 2.72 -23.61
CA MET A 310 -1.77 3.12 -24.80
C MET A 310 -1.82 1.98 -25.79
N GLU A 311 -2.84 1.98 -26.65
CA GLU A 311 -2.94 1.11 -27.82
C GLU A 311 -2.17 1.77 -28.98
N GLY A 312 -1.13 1.11 -29.48
CA GLY A 312 -0.31 1.60 -30.59
C GLY A 312 1.02 0.84 -30.72
N ALA A 313 1.66 0.95 -31.89
CA ALA A 313 2.97 0.34 -32.11
C ALA A 313 4.04 1.02 -31.21
N ILE A 314 4.88 0.21 -30.57
CA ILE A 314 5.99 0.70 -29.73
C ILE A 314 7.24 0.85 -30.60
N LEU A 315 7.70 2.07 -30.79
CA LEU A 315 9.01 2.36 -31.38
C LEU A 315 10.09 2.23 -30.31
N THR A 316 10.96 1.24 -30.48
CA THR A 316 12.05 0.92 -29.55
C THR A 316 13.12 2.01 -29.57
N ALA A 317 13.69 2.32 -28.40
CA ALA A 317 14.80 3.25 -28.30
C ALA A 317 16.09 2.63 -28.85
N GLU A 318 17.05 3.48 -29.24
CA GLU A 318 18.41 3.03 -29.55
C GLU A 318 19.07 2.50 -28.27
N GLU A 319 19.55 1.26 -28.29
CA GLU A 319 20.20 0.67 -27.11
C GLU A 319 21.46 1.45 -26.72
N LEU A 320 21.65 1.69 -25.41
CA LEU A 320 22.93 2.16 -24.90
C LEU A 320 24.02 1.18 -25.36
N LYS A 321 25.05 1.67 -26.06
CA LYS A 321 26.26 0.90 -26.36
C LYS A 321 26.82 0.34 -25.04
N ARG A 322 26.58 -0.94 -24.77
CA ARG A 322 27.22 -1.64 -23.65
C ARG A 322 28.69 -1.77 -24.00
N GLY A 323 29.58 -1.45 -23.07
CA GLY A 323 31.00 -1.76 -23.24
C GLY A 323 31.13 -3.25 -23.56
N SER A 324 32.03 -3.60 -24.48
CA SER A 324 32.29 -5.00 -24.85
C SER A 324 32.76 -5.76 -23.61
N SER A 325 31.86 -6.45 -22.91
CA SER A 325 32.25 -7.48 -21.96
C SER A 325 32.71 -8.67 -22.78
N GLY A 326 33.97 -9.08 -22.65
CA GLY A 326 34.51 -10.32 -23.24
C GLY A 326 33.94 -11.59 -22.60
N LEU A 327 32.69 -11.54 -22.13
CA LEU A 327 31.95 -12.65 -21.56
C LEU A 327 31.00 -13.16 -22.62
N ASP A 328 31.11 -14.45 -22.95
CA ASP A 328 30.20 -15.10 -23.89
C ASP A 328 28.77 -15.11 -23.34
N ASN A 329 27.80 -14.93 -24.23
CA ASN A 329 26.38 -14.99 -23.87
C ASN A 329 25.98 -16.42 -23.48
N VAL A 330 25.96 -16.70 -22.18
CA VAL A 330 25.48 -17.96 -21.62
C VAL A 330 23.95 -17.97 -21.58
N GLU A 331 23.32 -18.72 -22.47
CA GLU A 331 21.88 -19.05 -22.57
C GLU A 331 20.89 -17.87 -22.35
N PRO A 332 20.12 -17.46 -23.38
CA PRO A 332 19.15 -16.39 -23.24
C PRO A 332 18.08 -16.74 -22.20
N LEU A 333 17.64 -15.73 -21.44
CA LEU A 333 16.50 -15.87 -20.53
C LEU A 333 15.26 -16.26 -21.33
N LYS A 334 14.64 -17.38 -20.94
CA LYS A 334 13.39 -17.83 -21.55
C LYS A 334 12.26 -16.84 -21.23
N PRO A 335 11.31 -16.63 -22.16
CA PRO A 335 10.13 -15.85 -21.86
C PRO A 335 9.31 -16.58 -20.79
N HIS A 336 8.89 -15.82 -19.77
CA HIS A 336 7.95 -16.27 -18.74
C HIS A 336 6.72 -15.37 -18.79
N ASN A 337 5.53 -15.95 -18.79
CA ASN A 337 4.27 -15.21 -18.89
C ASN A 337 3.40 -15.53 -17.69
N VAL A 338 3.00 -14.48 -16.97
CA VAL A 338 2.08 -14.61 -15.85
C VAL A 338 0.68 -14.92 -16.38
N LEU A 339 0.00 -15.91 -15.79
CA LEU A 339 -1.36 -16.27 -16.18
C LEU A 339 -2.34 -15.12 -15.86
N ASN A 340 -3.07 -14.66 -16.88
CA ASN A 340 -4.09 -13.61 -16.72
C ASN A 340 -5.17 -13.98 -15.69
N VAL A 341 -5.41 -15.28 -15.48
CA VAL A 341 -6.36 -15.80 -14.50
C VAL A 341 -6.02 -15.35 -13.07
N TYR A 342 -4.73 -15.24 -12.73
CA TYR A 342 -4.30 -14.81 -11.40
C TYR A 342 -4.83 -13.44 -11.01
N ASN A 343 -4.85 -12.46 -11.94
CA ASN A 343 -5.44 -11.15 -11.66
C ASN A 343 -6.91 -11.24 -11.26
N LYS A 344 -7.69 -12.07 -11.97
CA LYS A 344 -9.11 -12.25 -11.70
C LYS A 344 -9.34 -12.91 -10.34
N LEU A 345 -8.56 -13.95 -10.02
CA LEU A 345 -8.65 -14.65 -8.73
C LEU A 345 -8.23 -13.76 -7.55
N LEU A 346 -7.16 -12.97 -7.70
CA LEU A 346 -6.72 -12.00 -6.69
C LEU A 346 -7.78 -10.93 -6.42
N LEU A 347 -8.42 -10.39 -7.46
CA LEU A 347 -9.51 -9.42 -7.31
C LEU A 347 -10.72 -10.00 -6.57
N LYS A 348 -10.91 -11.32 -6.65
CA LYS A 348 -11.94 -12.08 -5.94
C LYS A 348 -11.43 -12.70 -4.63
N LYS A 349 -10.34 -12.16 -4.08
CA LYS A 349 -9.74 -12.57 -2.80
C LYS A 349 -9.42 -14.07 -2.68
N LEU A 350 -9.12 -14.74 -3.79
CA LEU A 350 -8.89 -16.20 -3.81
C LEU A 350 -10.09 -17.00 -3.24
N GLU A 351 -11.30 -16.53 -3.49
CA GLU A 351 -12.55 -17.22 -3.15
C GLU A 351 -13.28 -17.72 -4.40
N THR A 352 -14.15 -18.71 -4.21
CA THR A 352 -15.09 -19.16 -5.24
C THR A 352 -16.11 -18.07 -5.54
N PHE A 353 -16.45 -17.87 -6.82
CA PHE A 353 -17.45 -16.89 -7.24
C PHE A 353 -18.40 -17.46 -8.28
N GLU A 354 -19.58 -16.86 -8.41
CA GLU A 354 -20.62 -17.29 -9.36
C GLU A 354 -20.11 -17.16 -10.81
N ASN A 355 -20.32 -18.21 -11.61
CA ASN A 355 -19.80 -18.36 -12.98
C ASN A 355 -18.27 -18.57 -13.09
N MET A 356 -17.63 -19.10 -12.05
CA MET A 356 -16.26 -19.59 -12.15
C MET A 356 -16.19 -20.77 -13.12
N SER A 357 -15.27 -20.69 -14.10
CA SER A 357 -15.03 -21.81 -15.01
C SER A 357 -14.27 -22.94 -14.30
N SER A 358 -14.44 -24.18 -14.77
CA SER A 358 -13.71 -25.33 -14.20
C SER A 358 -12.19 -25.15 -14.23
N HIS A 359 -11.66 -24.45 -15.24
CA HIS A 359 -10.24 -24.11 -15.32
C HIS A 359 -9.80 -23.14 -14.20
N GLU A 360 -10.60 -22.10 -13.93
CA GLU A 360 -10.33 -21.15 -12.83
C GLU A 360 -10.42 -21.82 -11.47
N GLU A 361 -11.37 -22.74 -11.30
CA GLU A 361 -11.53 -23.50 -10.05
C GLU A 361 -10.32 -24.40 -9.77
N ILE A 362 -9.80 -25.08 -10.80
CA ILE A 362 -8.57 -25.89 -10.69
C ILE A 362 -7.39 -25.01 -10.30
N ILE A 363 -7.21 -23.87 -10.97
CA ILE A 363 -6.12 -22.93 -10.65
C ILE A 363 -6.26 -22.41 -9.21
N LEU A 364 -7.48 -22.06 -8.79
CA LEU A 364 -7.72 -21.59 -7.43
C LEU A 364 -7.36 -22.66 -6.39
N LYS A 365 -7.79 -23.92 -6.61
CA LYS A 365 -7.42 -25.04 -5.73
C LYS A 365 -5.91 -25.23 -5.67
N ASN A 366 -5.21 -25.11 -6.79
CA ASN A 366 -3.74 -25.22 -6.82
C ASN A 366 -3.06 -24.08 -6.05
N ILE A 367 -3.53 -22.84 -6.21
CA ILE A 367 -3.02 -21.68 -5.46
C ILE A 367 -3.22 -21.89 -3.95
N LEU A 368 -4.43 -22.28 -3.54
CA LEU A 368 -4.75 -22.52 -2.13
C LEU A 368 -3.93 -23.68 -1.57
N GLY A 369 -3.77 -24.77 -2.32
CA GLY A 369 -2.92 -25.89 -1.93
C GLY A 369 -1.45 -25.50 -1.73
N LEU A 370 -0.91 -24.65 -2.63
CA LEU A 370 0.46 -24.16 -2.54
C LEU A 370 0.67 -23.19 -1.38
N LEU A 371 -0.29 -22.29 -1.09
CA LEU A 371 -0.14 -21.24 -0.08
C LEU A 371 -0.64 -21.66 1.31
N CYS A 372 -1.84 -22.22 1.37
CA CYS A 372 -2.61 -22.50 2.59
C CYS A 372 -2.70 -24.00 2.92
N GLY A 373 -2.15 -24.89 2.10
CA GLY A 373 -2.24 -26.33 2.32
C GLY A 373 -3.69 -26.82 2.25
N GLN A 374 -4.17 -27.45 3.33
CA GLN A 374 -5.56 -27.92 3.42
C GLN A 374 -6.54 -26.88 4.00
N MET A 375 -6.05 -25.72 4.44
CA MET A 375 -6.88 -24.68 5.03
C MET A 375 -7.48 -23.75 3.96
N SER A 376 -8.65 -23.18 4.24
CA SER A 376 -9.20 -22.12 3.40
C SER A 376 -8.41 -20.82 3.55
N TYR A 377 -8.44 -19.97 2.52
CA TYR A 377 -7.78 -18.65 2.57
C TYR A 377 -8.27 -17.81 3.77
N ARG A 378 -9.59 -17.80 4.01
CA ARG A 378 -10.20 -17.04 5.11
C ARG A 378 -9.72 -17.51 6.49
N GLU A 379 -9.58 -18.81 6.69
CA GLU A 379 -9.02 -19.37 7.93
C GLU A 379 -7.52 -19.08 8.06
N ALA A 380 -6.77 -19.20 6.96
CA ALA A 380 -5.35 -18.88 6.96
C ALA A 380 -5.07 -17.40 7.29
N VAL A 381 -5.96 -16.51 6.87
CA VAL A 381 -5.89 -15.06 7.16
C VAL A 381 -6.44 -14.72 8.55
N SER A 382 -7.47 -15.40 9.05
CA SER A 382 -7.98 -15.17 10.41
C SER A 382 -6.92 -15.45 11.49
N HIS A 383 -5.96 -16.34 11.19
CA HIS A 383 -4.77 -16.55 12.02
C HIS A 383 -3.93 -15.27 12.20
N ILE A 384 -3.94 -14.30 11.27
CA ILE A 384 -3.22 -13.02 11.45
C ILE A 384 -3.70 -12.31 12.72
N GLY A 385 -5.01 -12.33 12.99
CA GLY A 385 -5.60 -11.72 14.18
C GLY A 385 -5.21 -12.43 15.49
N GLN A 386 -4.82 -13.71 15.42
CA GLN A 386 -4.48 -14.53 16.60
C GLN A 386 -2.97 -14.69 16.83
N THR A 387 -2.18 -14.89 15.77
CA THR A 387 -0.75 -15.22 15.83
C THR A 387 0.15 -14.11 15.32
N LYS A 388 -0.42 -12.98 14.87
CA LYS A 388 0.26 -11.85 14.20
C LYS A 388 0.94 -12.20 12.88
N THR A 389 0.80 -13.43 12.39
CA THR A 389 1.37 -13.89 11.12
C THR A 389 0.36 -14.72 10.33
N PRO A 390 0.28 -14.57 8.99
CA PRO A 390 -0.59 -15.42 8.19
C PRO A 390 -0.13 -16.87 8.27
N TYR A 391 -1.08 -17.81 8.32
CA TYR A 391 -0.73 -19.21 8.15
C TYR A 391 -0.26 -19.44 6.72
N ILE A 392 0.96 -19.95 6.58
CA ILE A 392 1.52 -20.41 5.31
C ILE A 392 1.88 -21.87 5.51
N GLY A 393 1.42 -22.74 4.61
CA GLY A 393 1.71 -24.17 4.71
C GLY A 393 3.22 -24.44 4.78
N THR A 394 3.63 -25.51 5.45
CA THR A 394 5.06 -25.85 5.59
C THR A 394 5.72 -25.94 4.21
N LEU A 395 6.88 -25.31 4.06
CA LEU A 395 7.66 -25.36 2.83
C LEU A 395 8.45 -26.68 2.79
N ASN A 396 8.34 -27.41 1.70
CA ASN A 396 9.05 -28.68 1.49
C ASN A 396 9.67 -28.72 0.10
N ALA A 397 10.65 -29.61 -0.09
CA ALA A 397 11.36 -29.77 -1.35
C ALA A 397 10.45 -29.89 -2.59
N PRO A 398 9.40 -30.74 -2.62
CA PRO A 398 8.57 -30.90 -3.82
C PRO A 398 7.72 -29.65 -4.13
N SER A 399 7.27 -28.90 -3.13
CA SER A 399 6.47 -27.68 -3.35
C SER A 399 7.29 -26.40 -3.48
N TYR A 400 8.61 -26.44 -3.22
CA TYR A 400 9.46 -25.25 -3.18
C TYR A 400 9.41 -24.46 -4.49
N SER A 401 9.75 -25.10 -5.61
CA SER A 401 9.85 -24.42 -6.90
C SER A 401 8.49 -23.90 -7.38
N GLU A 402 7.42 -24.69 -7.19
CA GLU A 402 6.07 -24.31 -7.60
C GLU A 402 5.51 -23.16 -6.75
N ARG A 403 5.68 -23.22 -5.43
CA ARG A 403 5.21 -22.17 -4.52
C ARG A 403 5.95 -20.86 -4.78
N PHE A 404 7.27 -20.89 -4.89
CA PHE A 404 8.03 -19.65 -5.15
C PHE A 404 7.79 -19.12 -6.56
N ALA A 405 7.57 -19.98 -7.56
CA ALA A 405 7.18 -19.53 -8.89
C ALA A 405 5.82 -18.79 -8.85
N LEU A 406 4.84 -19.35 -8.13
CA LEU A 406 3.56 -18.68 -7.90
C LEU A 406 3.75 -17.33 -7.19
N LEU A 407 4.53 -17.28 -6.11
CA LEU A 407 4.76 -16.03 -5.38
C LEU A 407 5.44 -14.97 -6.25
N LEU A 408 6.38 -15.36 -7.11
CA LEU A 408 7.01 -14.47 -8.09
C LEU A 408 6.00 -13.95 -9.12
N ASP A 409 5.09 -14.80 -9.60
CA ASP A 409 4.02 -14.39 -10.51
C ASP A 409 3.08 -13.37 -9.86
N LEU A 410 2.68 -13.61 -8.60
CA LEU A 410 1.82 -12.69 -7.85
C LEU A 410 2.54 -11.36 -7.57
N GLU A 411 3.83 -11.40 -7.23
CA GLU A 411 4.64 -10.20 -7.04
C GLU A 411 4.81 -9.42 -8.35
N GLU A 412 5.01 -10.10 -9.48
CA GLU A 412 5.09 -9.43 -10.79
C GLU A 412 3.81 -8.66 -11.10
N LEU A 413 2.63 -9.27 -10.88
CA LEU A 413 1.33 -8.61 -11.05
C LEU A 413 1.19 -7.39 -10.15
N GLN A 414 1.61 -7.53 -8.89
CA GLN A 414 1.55 -6.44 -7.93
C GLN A 414 2.47 -5.28 -8.33
N LEU A 415 3.71 -5.56 -8.76
CA LEU A 415 4.62 -4.54 -9.27
C LEU A 415 4.06 -3.85 -10.51
N GLN A 416 3.46 -4.60 -11.44
CA GLN A 416 2.80 -4.06 -12.63
C GLN A 416 1.61 -3.16 -12.29
N HIS A 417 0.86 -3.48 -11.22
CA HIS A 417 -0.22 -2.62 -10.75
C HIS A 417 0.31 -1.37 -10.05
N GLN A 418 1.31 -1.54 -9.17
CA GLN A 418 1.89 -0.46 -8.39
C GLN A 418 2.57 0.58 -9.27
N ILE A 419 3.37 0.14 -10.25
CA ILE A 419 4.14 1.04 -11.12
C ILE A 419 3.25 2.01 -11.90
N LYS A 420 2.04 1.56 -12.30
CA LYS A 420 1.05 2.37 -13.02
C LYS A 420 0.56 3.56 -12.23
N ASN A 421 0.71 3.56 -10.91
CA ASN A 421 0.30 4.72 -10.13
C ASN A 421 1.23 5.90 -10.38
N TYR A 422 2.50 5.66 -10.70
CA TYR A 422 3.47 6.72 -11.02
C TYR A 422 3.33 7.28 -12.43
N ASP A 423 2.42 6.75 -13.24
CA ASP A 423 2.14 7.24 -14.58
C ASP A 423 1.76 8.74 -14.57
N MET A 424 2.25 9.49 -15.56
CA MET A 424 2.14 10.96 -15.60
C MET A 424 1.54 11.43 -16.92
N CYS A 425 0.51 12.28 -16.87
CA CYS A 425 -0.06 12.93 -18.06
C CYS A 425 0.43 14.37 -18.21
N ASN A 426 0.29 14.94 -19.42
CA ASN A 426 0.50 16.38 -19.67
C ASN A 426 1.91 16.88 -19.27
N GLN A 427 2.92 16.02 -19.34
CA GLN A 427 4.28 16.37 -18.97
C GLN A 427 4.99 17.12 -20.09
N THR A 428 5.95 17.97 -19.72
CA THR A 428 6.85 18.61 -20.67
C THR A 428 8.23 18.03 -20.45
N LEU A 429 8.88 17.61 -21.54
CA LEU A 429 10.26 17.19 -21.52
C LEU A 429 11.15 18.40 -21.76
N LYS A 430 12.28 18.47 -21.06
CA LYS A 430 13.30 19.49 -21.34
C LYS A 430 14.36 18.86 -22.25
N PRO A 431 14.51 19.31 -23.50
CA PRO A 431 15.58 18.81 -24.37
C PRO A 431 16.95 19.15 -23.79
N SER A 432 17.90 18.22 -23.89
CA SER A 432 19.28 18.37 -23.41
C SER A 432 20.24 17.67 -24.38
N ALA A 433 20.87 18.43 -25.29
CA ALA A 433 21.80 17.96 -26.33
C ALA A 433 21.31 16.72 -27.13
N THR A 434 21.48 15.52 -26.58
CA THR A 434 21.08 14.23 -27.18
C THR A 434 19.92 13.55 -26.44
N ASN A 435 19.58 13.97 -25.23
CA ASN A 435 18.61 13.33 -24.33
C ASN A 435 17.49 14.30 -23.95
N PHE A 436 16.51 13.79 -23.19
CA PHE A 436 15.40 14.57 -22.65
C PHE A 436 15.35 14.41 -21.14
N PHE A 437 15.14 15.51 -20.42
CA PHE A 437 14.93 15.49 -18.98
C PHE A 437 13.44 15.50 -18.65
N LEU A 438 13.01 14.50 -17.88
CA LEU A 438 11.66 14.38 -17.32
C LEU A 438 11.73 14.64 -15.82
N LYS A 439 11.00 15.65 -15.34
CA LYS A 439 10.86 15.88 -13.89
C LYS A 439 9.92 14.83 -13.30
N VAL A 440 10.40 14.10 -12.29
CA VAL A 440 9.61 13.06 -11.59
C VAL A 440 9.61 13.43 -10.10
N PRO A 441 8.46 13.86 -9.55
CA PRO A 441 8.33 14.13 -8.13
C PRO A 441 8.64 12.88 -7.30
N ASP A 442 9.22 13.08 -6.12
CA ASP A 442 9.41 12.05 -5.09
C ASP A 442 10.37 10.89 -5.47
N LEU A 443 11.11 11.05 -6.58
CA LEU A 443 12.10 10.08 -7.05
C LEU A 443 13.23 9.83 -6.04
N SER A 444 13.66 10.88 -5.34
CA SER A 444 14.66 10.80 -4.26
C SER A 444 14.24 9.93 -3.08
N GLU A 445 12.93 9.67 -2.92
CA GLU A 445 12.40 8.76 -1.89
C GLU A 445 12.39 7.29 -2.35
N GLY A 446 12.95 7.00 -3.53
CA GLY A 446 13.03 5.67 -4.13
C GLY A 446 11.77 5.25 -4.89
N ARG A 447 10.91 6.21 -5.30
CA ARG A 447 9.62 5.92 -5.94
C ARG A 447 9.37 6.83 -7.15
N PRO A 448 9.09 6.29 -8.35
CA PRO A 448 9.12 4.86 -8.69
C PRO A 448 10.54 4.28 -8.57
N SER A 449 10.65 3.00 -8.23
CA SER A 449 11.93 2.28 -8.18
C SER A 449 12.47 2.07 -9.59
N VAL A 450 13.07 3.12 -10.16
CA VAL A 450 13.67 3.10 -11.49
C VAL A 450 15.18 3.12 -11.40
N SER A 451 15.82 2.33 -12.26
CA SER A 451 17.26 2.30 -12.40
C SER A 451 17.69 2.65 -13.82
N ARG A 452 18.97 2.99 -13.97
CA ARG A 452 19.59 3.18 -15.28
C ARG A 452 19.32 1.95 -16.16
N SER A 453 19.07 2.20 -17.45
CA SER A 453 18.70 1.24 -18.48
C SER A 453 17.28 0.65 -18.36
N ASN A 454 16.47 1.07 -17.39
CA ASN A 454 15.05 0.73 -17.40
C ASN A 454 14.34 1.48 -18.52
N LYS A 455 13.23 0.91 -18.97
CA LYS A 455 12.41 1.41 -20.08
C LYS A 455 11.18 2.11 -19.52
N ILE A 456 10.79 3.19 -20.16
CA ILE A 456 9.50 3.84 -19.97
C ILE A 456 8.83 4.02 -21.32
N HIS A 457 7.51 4.16 -21.35
CA HIS A 457 6.76 4.43 -22.56
C HIS A 457 6.28 5.87 -22.55
N VAL A 458 6.43 6.56 -23.67
CA VAL A 458 6.09 7.97 -23.82
C VAL A 458 5.25 8.16 -25.08
N ARG A 459 4.16 8.91 -24.96
CA ARG A 459 3.29 9.27 -26.09
C ARG A 459 3.17 10.77 -26.19
N LEU A 460 3.22 11.29 -27.40
CA LEU A 460 2.90 12.69 -27.66
C LEU A 460 1.38 12.85 -27.60
N GLN A 461 0.89 13.90 -26.95
CA GLN A 461 -0.56 14.13 -26.93
C GLN A 461 -1.12 14.55 -28.29
N GLN A 462 -0.27 15.13 -29.13
CA GLN A 462 -0.57 15.52 -30.49
C GLN A 462 -0.63 14.31 -31.44
N ASP A 463 -0.02 13.18 -31.06
CA ASP A 463 0.00 11.95 -31.85
C ASP A 463 -0.22 10.74 -30.94
N THR A 464 -1.46 10.26 -30.92
CA THR A 464 -1.84 9.09 -30.13
C THR A 464 -1.54 7.76 -30.82
N THR A 465 -1.05 7.76 -32.06
CA THR A 465 -0.88 6.54 -32.87
C THR A 465 0.41 5.79 -32.57
N VAL A 466 1.43 6.50 -32.07
CA VAL A 466 2.77 5.96 -31.82
C VAL A 466 3.12 6.04 -30.34
N THR A 467 3.62 4.93 -29.79
CA THR A 467 4.25 4.91 -28.47
C THR A 467 5.76 4.85 -28.64
N TYR A 468 6.49 5.73 -27.98
CA TYR A 468 7.95 5.74 -28.01
C TYR A 468 8.52 5.13 -26.74
N GLU A 469 9.45 4.19 -26.87
CA GLU A 469 10.24 3.71 -25.75
C GLU A 469 11.31 4.76 -25.39
N GLY A 470 11.40 5.09 -24.10
CA GLY A 470 12.46 5.91 -23.54
C GLY A 470 13.33 5.07 -22.61
N ILE A 471 14.66 5.08 -22.81
CA ILE A 471 15.61 4.40 -21.92
C ILE A 471 16.14 5.41 -20.91
N ILE A 472 16.13 5.03 -19.63
CA ILE A 472 16.71 5.86 -18.57
C ILE A 472 18.23 5.80 -18.66
N HIS A 473 18.85 6.90 -19.06
CA HIS A 473 20.32 7.03 -19.12
C HIS A 473 20.91 7.39 -17.75
N GLU A 474 20.19 8.22 -16.99
CA GLU A 474 20.62 8.73 -15.69
C GLU A 474 19.41 8.99 -14.79
N VAL A 475 19.55 8.68 -13.50
CA VAL A 475 18.58 8.98 -12.45
C VAL A 475 19.15 10.14 -11.63
N LYS A 476 18.45 11.28 -11.61
CA LYS A 476 18.81 12.47 -10.82
C LYS A 476 17.89 12.59 -9.61
N GLU A 477 18.22 13.50 -8.69
CA GLU A 477 17.41 13.72 -7.48
C GLU A 477 15.96 14.11 -7.78
N ASP A 478 15.72 14.93 -8.81
CA ASP A 478 14.41 15.49 -9.15
C ASP A 478 13.82 14.97 -10.48
N GLY A 479 14.46 13.98 -11.12
CA GLY A 479 13.98 13.47 -12.40
C GLY A 479 14.90 12.50 -13.12
N LEU A 480 14.57 12.25 -14.39
CA LEU A 480 15.20 11.24 -15.23
C LEU A 480 15.75 11.85 -16.51
N VAL A 481 16.92 11.40 -16.92
CA VAL A 481 17.47 11.66 -18.25
C VAL A 481 17.14 10.48 -19.15
N LEU A 482 16.44 10.76 -20.24
CA LEU A 482 15.84 9.77 -21.13
C LEU A 482 16.46 9.86 -22.53
N GLY A 483 16.87 8.71 -23.06
CA GLY A 483 17.20 8.54 -24.47
C GLY A 483 16.00 7.97 -25.23
N PHE A 484 15.75 8.49 -26.43
CA PHE A 484 14.67 8.04 -27.31
C PHE A 484 15.21 7.72 -28.70
N HIS A 485 14.41 7.00 -29.47
CA HIS A 485 14.64 6.83 -30.91
C HIS A 485 14.68 8.17 -31.65
N LYS A 486 15.52 8.31 -32.69
CA LYS A 486 15.68 9.55 -33.48
C LYS A 486 14.37 10.19 -33.94
N LYS A 487 13.41 9.37 -34.39
CA LYS A 487 12.06 9.82 -34.80
C LYS A 487 11.32 10.63 -33.73
N PHE A 488 11.44 10.24 -32.45
CA PHE A 488 10.82 11.01 -31.36
C PHE A 488 11.40 12.42 -31.27
N LYS A 489 12.74 12.53 -31.40
CA LYS A 489 13.43 13.81 -31.36
C LYS A 489 13.01 14.72 -32.52
N GLU A 490 12.88 14.15 -33.72
CA GLU A 490 12.44 14.87 -34.93
C GLU A 490 11.01 15.42 -34.75
N GLU A 491 10.05 14.59 -34.33
CA GLU A 491 8.66 15.03 -34.11
C GLU A 491 8.53 16.02 -32.94
N TYR A 492 9.23 15.79 -31.82
CA TYR A 492 9.21 16.71 -30.69
C TYR A 492 9.76 18.09 -31.07
N THR A 493 10.84 18.14 -31.86
CA THR A 493 11.46 19.39 -32.33
C THR A 493 10.54 20.12 -33.30
N LYS A 494 9.97 19.41 -34.29
CA LYS A 494 9.00 19.97 -35.24
C LYS A 494 7.79 20.60 -34.56
N LEU A 495 7.25 19.98 -33.52
CA LEU A 495 6.16 20.55 -32.73
C LEU A 495 6.62 21.81 -31.96
N THR A 496 7.84 21.82 -31.45
CA THR A 496 8.39 22.98 -30.73
C THR A 496 8.64 24.16 -31.67
N ASP A 497 9.19 23.91 -32.85
CA ASP A 497 9.51 24.93 -33.87
C ASP A 497 8.24 25.55 -34.49
N SER A 498 7.12 24.83 -34.50
CA SER A 498 5.81 25.37 -34.91
C SER A 498 5.17 26.29 -33.85
N GLY A 499 5.86 26.56 -32.74
CA GLY A 499 5.40 27.40 -31.63
C GLY A 499 4.53 26.66 -30.61
N LEU A 500 4.29 25.36 -30.80
CA LEU A 500 3.56 24.54 -29.84
C LEU A 500 4.47 24.13 -28.68
N LYS A 501 3.90 23.94 -27.49
CA LYS A 501 4.60 23.33 -26.35
C LYS A 501 4.20 21.85 -26.27
N PRO A 502 4.93 20.92 -26.91
CA PRO A 502 4.55 19.51 -26.93
C PRO A 502 4.44 18.93 -25.52
N LYS A 503 3.36 18.18 -25.33
CA LYS A 503 3.01 17.53 -24.07
C LYS A 503 3.05 16.03 -24.27
N VAL A 504 3.52 15.32 -23.26
CA VAL A 504 3.64 13.87 -23.30
C VAL A 504 2.91 13.22 -22.13
N ASP A 505 2.39 12.04 -22.42
CA ASP A 505 1.96 11.08 -21.41
C ASP A 505 3.10 10.07 -21.22
N VAL A 506 3.44 9.80 -19.96
CA VAL A 506 4.53 8.92 -19.54
C VAL A 506 3.94 7.75 -18.76
N ARG A 507 4.28 6.54 -19.18
CA ARG A 507 3.96 5.29 -18.51
C ARG A 507 5.23 4.60 -18.06
N PHE A 508 5.31 4.29 -16.78
CA PHE A 508 6.44 3.56 -16.22
C PHE A 508 6.25 2.05 -16.46
N THR A 509 7.36 1.34 -16.64
CA THR A 509 7.35 -0.12 -16.80
C THR A 509 8.19 -0.78 -15.73
N VAL A 510 7.84 -2.02 -15.38
CA VAL A 510 8.62 -2.83 -14.43
C VAL A 510 9.80 -3.45 -15.16
N ASN A 511 10.99 -3.36 -14.58
CA ASN A 511 12.11 -4.18 -15.03
C ASN A 511 11.85 -5.64 -14.65
N ARG A 512 11.48 -6.48 -15.63
CA ARG A 512 11.20 -7.91 -15.42
C ARG A 512 12.48 -8.75 -15.22
N PHE A 513 13.66 -8.22 -15.53
CA PHE A 513 14.91 -8.98 -15.50
C PHE A 513 15.21 -9.67 -14.16
N PRO A 514 15.03 -9.04 -12.99
CA PRO A 514 15.25 -9.71 -11.70
C PRO A 514 14.30 -10.88 -11.50
N ILE A 515 13.01 -10.70 -11.79
CA ILE A 515 11.98 -11.75 -11.64
C ILE A 515 12.23 -12.92 -12.59
N LEU A 516 12.58 -12.65 -13.85
CA LEU A 516 12.94 -13.69 -14.82
C LEU A 516 14.17 -14.51 -14.37
N ASN A 517 15.16 -13.87 -13.76
CA ASN A 517 16.30 -14.59 -13.18
C ASN A 517 15.90 -15.44 -11.98
N MET A 518 14.98 -14.97 -11.14
CA MET A 518 14.45 -15.76 -10.02
C MET A 518 13.69 -16.99 -10.53
N HIS A 519 12.85 -16.86 -11.56
CA HIS A 519 12.23 -18.03 -12.22
C HIS A 519 13.27 -18.98 -12.82
N ARG A 520 14.33 -18.45 -13.45
CA ARG A 520 15.43 -19.28 -13.95
C ARG A 520 16.11 -20.05 -12.82
N ALA A 521 16.37 -19.41 -11.68
CA ALA A 521 16.96 -20.06 -10.53
C ALA A 521 16.09 -21.23 -10.02
N LEU A 522 14.77 -21.03 -9.91
CA LEU A 522 13.84 -22.11 -9.54
C LEU A 522 13.85 -23.26 -10.57
N SER A 523 13.91 -22.93 -11.85
CA SER A 523 14.02 -23.94 -12.92
C SER A 523 15.33 -24.74 -12.82
N LEU A 524 16.45 -24.09 -12.48
CA LEU A 524 17.74 -24.75 -12.28
C LEU A 524 17.74 -25.66 -11.06
N VAL A 525 17.10 -25.25 -9.95
CA VAL A 525 16.93 -26.10 -8.76
C VAL A 525 16.23 -27.41 -9.13
N SER A 526 15.11 -27.32 -9.85
CA SER A 526 14.37 -28.52 -10.29
C SER A 526 15.16 -29.34 -11.31
N LYS A 527 15.82 -28.69 -12.29
CA LYS A 527 16.61 -29.35 -13.33
C LYS A 527 17.80 -30.15 -12.77
N HIS A 528 18.48 -29.59 -11.77
CA HIS A 528 19.67 -30.18 -11.17
C HIS A 528 19.39 -30.94 -9.86
N GLN A 529 18.11 -31.09 -9.49
CA GLN A 529 17.69 -31.75 -8.25
C GLN A 529 18.43 -31.21 -7.00
N ALA A 530 18.68 -29.90 -6.96
CA ALA A 530 19.50 -29.25 -5.94
C ALA A 530 18.76 -29.03 -4.60
N PHE A 531 17.71 -29.82 -4.33
CA PHE A 531 16.88 -29.67 -3.14
C PHE A 531 17.62 -30.02 -1.85
N SER A 532 18.60 -30.93 -1.89
CA SER A 532 19.44 -31.28 -0.73
C SER A 532 20.26 -30.10 -0.19
N ILE A 533 20.57 -29.11 -1.03
CA ILE A 533 21.26 -27.87 -0.63
C ILE A 533 20.30 -26.91 0.08
N LEU A 534 19.04 -26.86 -0.39
CA LEU A 534 18.01 -25.96 0.13
C LEU A 534 17.31 -26.51 1.38
N PHE A 535 17.24 -27.84 1.48
CA PHE A 535 16.62 -28.59 2.57
C PHE A 535 17.64 -29.63 3.08
N PRO A 536 18.68 -29.19 3.81
CA PRO A 536 19.67 -30.11 4.34
C PRO A 536 19.04 -31.02 5.40
N GLU A 537 19.19 -32.33 5.25
CA GLU A 537 18.85 -33.31 6.28
C GLU A 537 20.07 -33.47 7.21
N LEU A 538 19.84 -33.43 8.52
CA LEU A 538 20.88 -33.78 9.49
C LEU A 538 21.13 -35.29 9.41
N SER A 539 22.18 -35.72 8.71
CA SER A 539 22.67 -37.09 8.83
C SER A 539 23.27 -37.29 10.22
N GLU A 540 22.94 -38.40 10.89
CA GLU A 540 23.59 -38.79 12.14
C GLU A 540 25.13 -38.85 11.94
N PRO A 541 25.92 -38.45 12.94
CA PRO A 541 27.38 -38.53 12.85
C PRO A 541 27.79 -39.98 12.57
N ASP A 542 28.74 -40.16 11.64
CA ASP A 542 29.31 -41.47 11.34
C ASP A 542 29.68 -42.20 12.65
N PRO A 543 29.31 -43.49 12.80
CA PRO A 543 29.64 -44.24 14.00
C PRO A 543 31.16 -44.18 14.19
N ALA A 544 31.58 -43.85 15.42
CA ALA A 544 32.99 -43.73 15.77
C ALA A 544 33.75 -44.98 15.29
N PRO A 545 34.94 -44.82 14.68
CA PRO A 545 35.72 -45.96 14.21
C PRO A 545 35.95 -46.91 15.38
N ASN A 546 35.55 -48.17 15.20
CA ASN A 546 35.76 -49.24 16.19
C ASN A 546 37.24 -49.27 16.56
N THR A 547 37.54 -48.92 17.82
CA THR A 547 38.87 -49.00 18.44
C THR A 547 39.36 -50.42 18.54
#